data_AF-A0A3B0PQE8-F1
#
_entry.id   AF-A0A3B0PQE8-F1
#
_cell.length_a   1.000
_cell.length_b   1.000
_cell.length_c   1.000
_cell.angle_alpha   90.00
_cell.angle_beta   90.00
_cell.angle_gamma   90.00
#
_symmetry.space_group_name_H-M   'P 1'
#
loop_
_entity.id
_entity.type
_entity.pdbx_description
1 polymer ?
#
loop_
_entity_poly.entity_id
_entity_poly.type
_entity_poly.pdbx_seq_one_letter_code
_entity_poly.pdbx_strand_id
1 'polypeptide(L)'
;MNGKRVVIRTLDIGGDKTLKYFKFPEEMNPFLGYRAIRFCLQNPDIFKTQLRALIRASEFGKVAIMFPMITNVDEFLEAKKVYQEAYLEVAKDNKNIKPMNEIEVGLMMETPAAAVLSDKFCEHADFVSIGTNDLIQYSMAADRMNENISYLYQPLNPSILRLIKMVIDGAHKHGKW
;
A
#
# COMPACT_ATOMS: atom_id res chain seq x y z
N MET A 1 -7.59 -20.55 1.83
CA MET A 1 -6.11 -20.69 1.81
C MET A 1 -5.57 -21.57 2.97
N ASN A 2 -6.35 -22.54 3.48
CA ASN A 2 -5.94 -23.48 4.56
C ASN A 2 -5.20 -22.83 5.74
N GLY A 3 -5.72 -21.70 6.24
CA GLY A 3 -5.11 -20.95 7.35
C GLY A 3 -3.87 -20.12 7.02
N LYS A 4 -3.37 -20.13 5.78
CA LYS A 4 -2.28 -19.25 5.32
C LYS A 4 -2.73 -17.78 5.27
N ARG A 5 -1.81 -16.87 5.57
CA ARG A 5 -2.00 -15.41 5.45
C ARG A 5 -2.26 -15.04 4.00
N VAL A 6 -3.21 -14.13 3.79
CA VAL A 6 -3.49 -13.50 2.50
C VAL A 6 -3.33 -12.00 2.66
N VAL A 7 -2.28 -11.45 2.05
CA VAL A 7 -2.05 -10.00 1.99
C VAL A 7 -2.85 -9.44 0.82
N ILE A 8 -3.79 -8.55 1.11
CA ILE A 8 -4.65 -7.93 0.12
C ILE A 8 -4.27 -6.46 0.02
N ARG A 9 -3.80 -6.09 -1.17
CA ARG A 9 -3.51 -4.69 -1.51
C ARG A 9 -4.81 -3.96 -1.78
N THR A 10 -4.99 -2.79 -1.18
CA THR A 10 -6.14 -1.93 -1.46
C THR A 10 -6.07 -1.38 -2.88
N LEU A 11 -7.11 -0.68 -3.31
CA LEU A 11 -7.24 -0.18 -4.67
C LEU A 11 -6.00 0.63 -5.11
N ASP A 12 -5.32 0.12 -6.16
CA ASP A 12 -4.14 0.72 -6.79
C ASP A 12 -4.43 0.99 -8.28
N ILE A 13 -5.13 2.10 -8.51
CA ILE A 13 -5.51 2.58 -9.84
C ILE A 13 -5.20 4.07 -9.95
N GLY A 14 -4.81 4.52 -11.15
CA GLY A 14 -4.53 5.92 -11.47
C GLY A 14 -5.00 6.27 -12.87
N GLY A 15 -4.61 7.47 -13.33
CA GLY A 15 -4.97 7.99 -14.65
C GLY A 15 -4.42 7.19 -15.84
N ASP A 16 -3.50 6.24 -15.61
CA ASP A 16 -2.98 5.30 -16.60
C ASP A 16 -3.99 4.20 -16.99
N LYS A 17 -5.01 3.94 -16.16
CA LYS A 17 -6.02 2.89 -16.39
C LYS A 17 -7.38 3.51 -16.71
N THR A 18 -8.01 3.02 -17.78
CA THR A 18 -9.35 3.45 -18.16
C THR A 18 -10.42 2.66 -17.41
N LEU A 19 -11.24 3.34 -16.61
CA LEU A 19 -12.43 2.77 -15.98
C LEU A 19 -13.69 3.27 -16.72
N LYS A 20 -14.55 2.35 -17.18
CA LYS A 20 -15.80 2.73 -17.88
C LYS A 20 -16.75 3.56 -17.01
N TYR A 21 -16.70 3.36 -15.69
CA TYR A 21 -17.63 3.95 -14.72
C TYR A 21 -17.02 5.13 -13.95
N PHE A 22 -15.73 5.44 -14.14
CA PHE A 22 -15.05 6.51 -13.42
C PHE A 22 -14.00 7.16 -14.32
N LYS A 23 -14.10 8.48 -14.52
CA LYS A 23 -13.14 9.22 -15.33
C LYS A 23 -12.16 9.96 -14.40
N PHE A 24 -10.91 9.53 -14.41
CA PHE A 24 -9.84 10.31 -13.79
C PHE A 24 -9.61 11.62 -14.55
N PRO A 25 -9.23 12.71 -13.87
CA PRO A 25 -8.70 13.89 -14.55
C PRO A 25 -7.53 13.50 -15.46
N GLU A 26 -7.41 14.17 -16.61
CA GLU A 26 -6.22 14.00 -17.44
C GLU A 26 -5.02 14.64 -16.73
N GLU A 27 -3.96 13.86 -16.56
CA GLU A 27 -2.72 14.29 -15.92
C GLU A 27 -1.57 14.14 -16.91
N MET A 28 -0.65 15.11 -16.92
CA MET A 28 0.55 15.04 -17.74
C MET A 28 1.44 13.85 -17.33
N ASN A 29 1.45 13.49 -16.04
CA ASN A 29 2.25 12.39 -15.50
C ASN A 29 1.40 11.52 -14.55
N PRO A 30 0.55 10.61 -15.07
CA PRO A 30 -0.36 9.80 -14.25
C PRO A 30 0.35 8.95 -13.19
N PHE A 31 1.55 8.46 -13.49
CA PHE A 31 2.36 7.71 -12.51
C PHE A 31 2.81 8.55 -11.32
N LEU A 32 2.88 9.87 -11.42
CA LEU A 32 3.22 10.76 -10.30
C LEU A 32 1.97 11.40 -9.64
N GLY A 33 0.79 11.12 -10.19
CA GLY A 33 -0.42 11.88 -9.96
C GLY A 33 -1.42 11.29 -8.97
N TYR A 34 -2.70 11.52 -9.28
CA TYR A 34 -3.85 11.17 -8.46
C TYR A 34 -4.24 9.70 -8.61
N ARG A 35 -3.58 8.85 -7.83
CA ARG A 35 -3.75 7.38 -7.86
C ARG A 35 -3.77 6.74 -6.47
N ALA A 36 -4.21 5.49 -6.44
CA ALA A 36 -4.01 4.58 -5.32
C ALA A 36 -4.52 5.13 -3.97
N ILE A 37 -3.68 5.18 -2.93
CA ILE A 37 -4.12 5.66 -1.61
C ILE A 37 -4.56 7.13 -1.63
N ARG A 38 -3.97 7.98 -2.47
CA ARG A 38 -4.35 9.39 -2.62
C ARG A 38 -5.79 9.52 -3.12
N PHE A 39 -6.15 8.69 -4.10
CA PHE A 39 -7.53 8.56 -4.57
C PHE A 39 -8.45 8.04 -3.46
N CYS A 40 -8.02 7.02 -2.72
CA CYS A 40 -8.81 6.43 -1.65
C CYS A 40 -9.10 7.41 -0.50
N LEU A 41 -8.12 8.21 -0.09
CA LEU A 41 -8.27 9.21 0.98
C LEU A 41 -9.20 10.37 0.58
N GLN A 42 -9.18 10.78 -0.69
CA GLN A 42 -10.12 11.78 -1.21
C GLN A 42 -11.52 11.21 -1.50
N ASN A 43 -11.68 9.88 -1.57
CA ASN A 43 -12.96 9.21 -1.81
C ASN A 43 -13.23 8.16 -0.71
N PRO A 44 -13.44 8.60 0.55
CA PRO A 44 -13.51 7.72 1.71
C PRO A 44 -14.64 6.69 1.60
N ASP A 45 -15.74 6.98 0.91
CA ASP A 45 -16.83 6.01 0.71
C ASP A 45 -16.40 4.79 -0.11
N ILE A 46 -15.60 5.01 -1.16
CA ILE A 46 -15.04 3.92 -1.99
C ILE A 46 -14.04 3.12 -1.14
N PHE A 47 -13.18 3.83 -0.42
CA PHE A 47 -12.15 3.20 0.41
C PHE A 47 -12.75 2.38 1.56
N LYS A 48 -13.66 2.96 2.34
CA LYS A 48 -14.39 2.26 3.42
C LYS A 48 -15.19 1.08 2.90
N THR A 49 -15.76 1.17 1.69
CA THR A 49 -16.46 0.02 1.09
C THR A 49 -15.52 -1.17 0.91
N GLN A 50 -14.31 -0.95 0.38
CA GLN A 50 -13.30 -1.99 0.28
C GLN A 50 -12.86 -2.49 1.67
N LEU A 51 -12.52 -1.59 2.59
CA LEU A 51 -12.05 -1.96 3.93
C LEU A 51 -13.07 -2.80 4.70
N ARG A 52 -14.34 -2.38 4.72
CA ARG A 52 -15.42 -3.13 5.38
C ARG A 52 -15.56 -4.54 4.80
N ALA A 53 -15.41 -4.70 3.48
CA ALA A 53 -15.44 -6.02 2.85
C ALA A 53 -14.25 -6.89 3.30
N LEU A 54 -13.03 -6.33 3.35
CA LEU A 54 -11.84 -7.04 3.84
C LEU A 54 -11.95 -7.42 5.32
N ILE A 55 -12.48 -6.53 6.15
CA ILE A 55 -12.72 -6.78 7.57
C ILE A 55 -13.75 -7.90 7.75
N ARG A 56 -14.85 -7.90 7.01
CA ARG A 56 -15.82 -9.02 7.02
C ARG A 56 -15.18 -10.33 6.57
N ALA A 57 -14.30 -10.29 5.57
CA ALA A 57 -13.59 -11.48 5.09
C ALA A 57 -12.64 -12.11 6.14
N SER A 58 -12.22 -11.34 7.16
CA SER A 58 -11.37 -11.85 8.25
C SER A 58 -12.00 -12.99 9.04
N GLU A 59 -13.34 -13.06 9.10
CA GLU A 59 -14.08 -14.17 9.71
C GLU A 59 -13.67 -15.53 9.13
N PHE A 60 -13.31 -15.57 7.84
CA PHE A 60 -13.02 -16.79 7.10
C PHE A 60 -11.52 -17.12 6.98
N GLY A 61 -10.62 -16.27 7.49
CA GLY A 61 -9.18 -16.54 7.38
C GLY A 61 -8.27 -15.40 7.82
N LYS A 62 -6.96 -15.64 7.70
CA LYS A 62 -5.91 -14.68 8.06
C LYS A 62 -5.74 -13.63 6.96
N VAL A 63 -6.50 -12.54 7.05
CA VAL A 63 -6.42 -11.39 6.15
C VAL A 63 -5.43 -10.37 6.69
N ALA A 64 -4.54 -9.89 5.83
CA ALA A 64 -3.69 -8.74 6.08
C ALA A 64 -3.98 -7.68 5.01
N ILE A 65 -4.04 -6.41 5.40
CA ILE A 65 -4.40 -5.29 4.52
C ILE A 65 -3.16 -4.46 4.25
N MET A 66 -2.94 -4.09 2.99
CA MET A 66 -1.77 -3.32 2.59
C MET A 66 -2.14 -2.10 1.77
N PHE A 67 -1.65 -0.92 2.17
CA PHE A 67 -1.86 0.33 1.45
C PHE A 67 -0.73 0.59 0.42
N PRO A 68 -1.08 0.82 -0.87
CA PRO A 68 -0.13 1.21 -1.93
C PRO A 68 0.18 2.70 -1.90
N MET A 69 1.26 3.11 -2.57
CA MET A 69 1.62 4.50 -2.89
C MET A 69 1.77 5.46 -1.70
N ILE A 70 2.06 4.92 -0.52
CA ILE A 70 2.36 5.72 0.67
C ILE A 70 3.69 6.46 0.48
N THR A 71 3.71 7.74 0.85
CA THR A 71 4.93 8.58 0.75
C THR A 71 5.38 9.20 2.06
N ASN A 72 4.48 9.39 3.01
CA ASN A 72 4.77 9.98 4.31
C ASN A 72 3.97 9.29 5.42
N VAL A 73 4.41 9.46 6.67
CA VAL A 73 3.82 8.76 7.83
C VAL A 73 2.38 9.23 8.09
N ASP A 74 2.09 10.52 7.90
CA ASP A 74 0.75 11.07 8.13
C ASP A 74 -0.29 10.44 7.19
N GLU A 75 0.05 10.25 5.92
CA GLU A 75 -0.77 9.56 4.92
C GLU A 75 -1.08 8.11 5.34
N PHE A 76 -0.10 7.41 5.91
CA PHE A 76 -0.31 6.06 6.46
C PHE A 76 -1.22 6.07 7.69
N LEU A 77 -1.03 7.03 8.60
CA LEU A 77 -1.84 7.18 9.80
C LEU A 77 -3.30 7.55 9.46
N GLU A 78 -3.50 8.41 8.47
CA GLU A 78 -4.82 8.77 7.95
C GLU A 78 -5.53 7.55 7.36
N ALA A 79 -4.84 6.77 6.53
CA ALA A 79 -5.39 5.53 5.98
C ALA A 79 -5.72 4.51 7.09
N LYS A 80 -4.85 4.38 8.09
CA LYS A 80 -5.07 3.51 9.26
C LYS A 80 -6.26 3.97 10.09
N LYS A 81 -6.49 5.28 10.23
CA LYS A 81 -7.68 5.83 10.89
C LYS A 81 -8.96 5.45 10.14
N VAL A 82 -8.99 5.56 8.81
CA VAL A 82 -10.16 5.14 8.01
C VAL A 82 -10.42 3.64 8.16
N TYR A 83 -9.37 2.82 8.25
CA TYR A 83 -9.48 1.39 8.58
C TYR A 83 -10.10 1.15 9.96
N GLN A 84 -9.65 1.87 10.99
CA GLN A 84 -10.19 1.75 12.36
C GLN A 84 -11.67 2.11 12.41
N GLU A 85 -12.07 3.19 11.72
CA GLU A 85 -13.48 3.58 11.61
C GLU A 85 -14.30 2.49 10.91
N ALA A 86 -13.83 1.97 9.77
CA ALA A 86 -14.48 0.88 9.05
C ALA A 86 -14.60 -0.40 9.89
N TYR A 87 -13.59 -0.70 10.71
CA TYR A 87 -13.63 -1.82 11.64
C TYR A 87 -14.73 -1.65 12.67
N LEU A 88 -14.81 -0.47 13.31
CA LEU A 88 -15.85 -0.18 14.30
C LEU A 88 -17.26 -0.21 13.70
N GLU A 89 -17.42 0.23 12.45
CA GLU A 89 -18.69 0.12 11.72
C GLU A 89 -19.10 -1.35 11.54
N VAL A 90 -18.19 -2.23 11.11
CA VAL A 90 -18.50 -3.66 10.89
C VAL A 90 -18.71 -4.39 12.22
N ALA A 91 -17.90 -4.10 13.24
CA ALA A 91 -17.96 -4.76 14.55
C ALA A 91 -19.26 -4.50 15.32
N LYS A 92 -20.02 -3.45 14.96
CA LYS A 92 -21.37 -3.21 15.49
C LYS A 92 -22.33 -4.32 15.07
N ASP A 93 -22.27 -4.72 13.80
CA ASP A 93 -23.26 -5.60 13.16
C ASP A 93 -22.77 -7.05 12.98
N ASN A 94 -21.46 -7.30 12.99
CA ASN A 94 -20.88 -8.64 12.87
C ASN A 94 -19.89 -8.90 14.01
N LYS A 95 -20.23 -9.86 14.90
CA LYS A 95 -19.39 -10.28 16.03
C LYS A 95 -18.39 -11.40 15.71
N ASN A 96 -18.47 -11.98 14.52
CA ASN A 96 -17.62 -13.10 14.10
C ASN A 96 -16.32 -12.66 13.42
N ILE A 97 -16.19 -11.37 13.07
CA ILE A 97 -14.94 -10.83 12.52
C ILE A 97 -13.79 -11.02 13.51
N LYS A 98 -12.57 -11.10 12.99
CA LYS A 98 -11.38 -11.20 13.84
C LYS A 98 -11.17 -9.93 14.64
N PRO A 99 -10.62 -10.03 15.87
CA PRO A 99 -10.17 -8.87 16.63
C PRO A 99 -9.26 -7.96 15.79
N MET A 100 -9.38 -6.65 15.98
CA MET A 100 -8.63 -5.65 15.20
C MET A 100 -7.11 -5.89 15.24
N ASN A 101 -6.58 -6.35 16.37
CA ASN A 101 -5.16 -6.68 16.54
C ASN A 101 -4.72 -7.99 15.87
N GLU A 102 -5.65 -8.79 15.33
CA GLU A 102 -5.36 -9.98 14.52
C GLU A 102 -5.44 -9.70 13.01
N ILE A 103 -5.90 -8.51 12.61
CA ILE A 103 -5.94 -8.07 11.20
C ILE A 103 -4.76 -7.13 10.98
N GLU A 104 -3.66 -7.68 10.45
CA GLU A 104 -2.42 -6.92 10.22
C GLU A 104 -2.63 -5.84 9.15
N VAL A 105 -2.17 -4.62 9.44
CA VAL A 105 -2.20 -3.48 8.52
C VAL A 105 -0.78 -3.03 8.21
N GLY A 106 -0.41 -3.14 6.94
CA GLY A 106 0.91 -2.79 6.44
C GLY A 106 0.85 -1.84 5.25
N LEU A 107 2.01 -1.61 4.65
CA LEU A 107 2.16 -0.76 3.48
C LEU A 107 3.09 -1.37 2.44
N MET A 108 2.84 -1.00 1.19
CA MET A 108 3.73 -1.32 0.09
C MET A 108 4.88 -0.31 0.06
N MET A 109 6.10 -0.78 0.21
CA MET A 109 7.33 0.01 0.12
C MET A 109 7.73 0.13 -1.35
N GLU A 110 7.07 1.06 -2.04
CA GLU A 110 7.23 1.28 -3.49
C GLU A 110 7.62 2.70 -3.87
N THR A 111 7.77 3.61 -2.89
CA THR A 111 8.27 4.96 -3.12
C THR A 111 9.64 5.12 -2.44
N PRO A 112 10.58 5.90 -3.04
CA PRO A 112 11.88 6.13 -2.42
C PRO A 112 11.76 6.80 -1.05
N ALA A 113 10.79 7.71 -0.89
CA ALA A 113 10.50 8.37 0.38
C ALA A 113 10.11 7.36 1.48
N ALA A 114 9.25 6.39 1.14
CA ALA A 114 8.85 5.34 2.07
C ALA A 114 10.03 4.44 2.48
N ALA A 115 10.89 4.08 1.52
CA ALA A 115 12.09 3.27 1.81
C ALA A 115 13.06 3.99 2.76
N VAL A 116 13.28 5.30 2.56
CA VAL A 116 14.14 6.13 3.41
C VAL A 116 13.60 6.25 4.83
N LEU A 117 12.29 6.36 5.00
CA LEU A 117 11.61 6.48 6.29
C LEU A 117 11.08 5.14 6.84
N SER A 118 11.63 4.02 6.38
CA SER A 118 11.09 2.69 6.68
C SER A 118 11.02 2.37 8.18
N ASP A 119 11.99 2.80 8.99
CA ASP A 119 11.94 2.62 10.44
C ASP A 119 10.77 3.39 11.07
N LYS A 120 10.49 4.62 10.60
CA LYS A 120 9.35 5.43 11.04
C LYS A 120 8.00 4.84 10.67
N PHE A 121 7.88 4.25 9.49
CA PHE A 121 6.66 3.52 9.15
C PHE A 121 6.46 2.30 10.05
N CYS A 122 7.53 1.58 10.39
CA CYS A 122 7.45 0.36 11.19
C CYS A 122 7.14 0.60 12.68
N GLU A 123 7.17 1.84 13.16
CA GLU A 123 6.59 2.24 14.45
C GLU A 123 5.04 2.08 14.45
N HIS A 124 4.41 2.13 13.28
CA HIS A 124 2.95 2.13 13.13
C HIS A 124 2.40 0.97 12.28
N ALA A 125 3.19 0.40 11.37
CA ALA A 125 2.79 -0.69 10.51
C ALA A 125 3.08 -2.06 11.14
N ASP A 126 2.26 -3.05 10.82
CA ASP A 126 2.45 -4.43 11.26
C ASP A 126 3.44 -5.19 10.36
N PHE A 127 3.52 -4.78 9.09
CA PHE A 127 4.43 -5.35 8.10
C PHE A 127 4.65 -4.38 6.93
N VAL A 128 5.66 -4.70 6.12
CA VAL A 128 5.97 -4.00 4.87
C VAL A 128 6.09 -4.99 3.72
N SER A 129 5.82 -4.54 2.50
CA SER A 129 6.06 -5.36 1.30
C SER A 129 6.69 -4.52 0.21
N ILE A 130 7.84 -4.92 -0.31
CA ILE A 130 8.54 -4.13 -1.31
C ILE A 130 7.88 -4.29 -2.68
N GLY A 131 7.39 -3.18 -3.23
CA GLY A 131 6.91 -3.10 -4.61
C GLY A 131 8.06 -2.67 -5.52
N THR A 132 8.96 -3.59 -5.88
CA THR A 132 10.19 -3.25 -6.64
C THR A 132 9.91 -2.56 -7.96
N ASN A 133 8.80 -2.92 -8.59
CA ASN A 133 8.32 -2.33 -9.84
C ASN A 133 8.30 -0.80 -9.82
N ASP A 134 7.52 -0.25 -8.90
CA ASP A 134 7.33 1.19 -8.78
C ASP A 134 8.53 1.80 -8.02
N LEU A 135 9.16 1.07 -7.09
CA LEU A 135 10.38 1.52 -6.40
C LEU A 135 11.53 1.78 -7.39
N ILE A 136 11.77 0.88 -8.34
CA ILE A 136 12.80 1.05 -9.37
C ILE A 136 12.45 2.25 -10.26
N GLN A 137 11.22 2.30 -10.76
CA GLN A 137 10.75 3.37 -11.65
C GLN A 137 10.95 4.76 -11.01
N TYR A 138 10.53 4.94 -9.76
CA TYR A 138 10.64 6.23 -9.07
C TYR A 138 12.06 6.53 -8.61
N SER A 139 12.85 5.53 -8.21
CA SER A 139 14.25 5.75 -7.79
C SER A 139 15.16 6.08 -8.97
N MET A 140 14.90 5.49 -10.13
CA MET A 140 15.66 5.70 -11.37
C MET A 140 15.08 6.83 -12.23
N ALA A 141 13.95 7.42 -11.82
CA ALA A 141 13.20 8.42 -12.58
C ALA A 141 12.93 7.98 -14.04
N ALA A 142 12.60 6.70 -14.23
CA ALA A 142 12.44 6.10 -15.55
C ALA A 142 11.17 5.24 -15.61
N ASP A 143 10.23 5.64 -16.47
CA ASP A 143 9.03 4.85 -16.75
C ASP A 143 9.41 3.52 -17.41
N ARG A 144 9.06 2.41 -16.76
CA ARG A 144 9.36 1.06 -17.26
C ARG A 144 8.63 0.72 -18.55
N MET A 145 7.54 1.43 -18.87
CA MET A 145 6.78 1.25 -20.11
C MET A 145 7.38 2.06 -21.27
N ASN A 146 8.33 2.95 -21.01
CA ASN A 146 8.97 3.76 -22.04
C ASN A 146 10.20 3.05 -22.61
N GLU A 147 10.06 2.50 -23.81
CA GLU A 147 11.10 1.71 -24.48
C GLU A 147 12.43 2.47 -24.65
N ASN A 148 12.38 3.79 -24.90
CA ASN A 148 13.57 4.63 -25.12
C ASN A 148 14.50 4.72 -23.91
N ILE A 149 13.95 4.51 -22.70
CA ILE A 149 14.68 4.61 -21.43
C ILE A 149 14.63 3.32 -20.61
N SER A 150 14.16 2.23 -21.22
CA SER A 150 14.05 0.91 -20.58
C SER A 150 15.37 0.41 -19.99
N TYR A 151 16.51 0.82 -20.56
CA TYR A 151 17.86 0.50 -20.07
C TYR A 151 18.17 1.08 -18.67
N LEU A 152 17.40 2.08 -18.20
CA LEU A 152 17.50 2.62 -16.84
C LEU A 152 16.75 1.78 -15.81
N TYR A 153 15.83 0.91 -16.24
CA TYR A 153 15.14 -0.01 -15.35
C TYR A 153 16.09 -1.15 -14.95
N GLN A 154 16.83 -0.95 -13.86
CA GLN A 154 17.91 -1.83 -13.41
C GLN A 154 17.60 -2.43 -12.02
N PRO A 155 16.94 -3.60 -11.95
CA PRO A 155 16.55 -4.22 -10.67
C PRO A 155 17.73 -4.54 -9.74
N LEU A 156 18.91 -4.78 -10.31
CA LEU A 156 20.13 -5.12 -9.58
C LEU A 156 21.06 -3.91 -9.37
N ASN A 157 20.60 -2.69 -9.68
CA ASN A 157 21.40 -1.50 -9.41
C ASN A 157 21.69 -1.38 -7.90
N PRO A 158 22.93 -1.07 -7.48
CA PRO A 158 23.27 -0.93 -6.06
C PRO A 158 22.40 0.06 -5.29
N SER A 159 21.85 1.11 -5.95
CA SER A 159 20.92 2.05 -5.30
C SER A 159 19.64 1.34 -4.84
N ILE A 160 19.05 0.50 -5.70
CA ILE A 160 17.84 -0.27 -5.42
C ILE A 160 18.11 -1.31 -4.32
N LEU A 161 19.22 -2.04 -4.41
CA LEU A 161 19.59 -3.02 -3.38
C LEU A 161 19.80 -2.37 -2.02
N ARG A 162 20.36 -1.15 -1.97
CA ARG A 162 20.48 -0.37 -0.73
C ARG A 162 19.12 0.06 -0.18
N LEU A 163 18.19 0.51 -1.02
CA LEU A 163 16.82 0.83 -0.59
C LEU A 163 16.10 -0.41 -0.04
N ILE A 164 16.22 -1.56 -0.71
CA ILE A 164 15.69 -2.84 -0.22
C ILE A 164 16.27 -3.17 1.15
N LYS A 165 17.59 -3.07 1.31
CA LYS A 165 18.25 -3.31 2.60
C LYS A 165 17.74 -2.36 3.68
N MET A 166 17.59 -1.06 3.38
CA MET A 166 17.07 -0.09 4.34
C MET A 166 15.68 -0.48 4.82
N VAL A 167 14.78 -0.88 3.92
CA VAL A 167 13.44 -1.34 4.26
C VAL A 167 13.48 -2.56 5.19
N ILE A 168 14.29 -3.56 4.85
CA ILE A 168 14.42 -4.79 5.65
C ILE A 168 14.98 -4.48 7.05
N ASP A 169 16.05 -3.69 7.12
CA ASP A 169 16.66 -3.30 8.39
C ASP A 169 15.68 -2.48 9.25
N GLY A 170 14.93 -1.56 8.62
CA GLY A 170 13.88 -0.76 9.27
C GLY A 170 12.76 -1.63 9.84
N ALA A 171 12.28 -2.63 9.09
CA ALA A 171 11.27 -3.57 9.57
C ALA A 171 11.77 -4.41 10.75
N HIS A 172 12.94 -5.03 10.60
CA HIS A 172 13.51 -5.89 11.65
C HIS A 172 13.82 -5.14 12.94
N LYS A 173 14.22 -3.87 12.86
CA LYS A 173 14.45 -3.01 14.04
C LYS A 173 13.21 -2.89 14.95
N HIS A 174 12.01 -2.99 14.38
CA HIS A 174 10.74 -2.92 15.10
C HIS A 174 10.05 -4.28 15.26
N GLY A 175 10.76 -5.38 14.97
CA GLY A 175 10.20 -6.74 15.01
C GLY A 175 9.09 -6.98 13.97
N LYS A 176 9.09 -6.20 12.89
CA LYS A 176 8.16 -6.31 11.76
C LYS A 176 8.80 -7.15 10.64
N TRP A 177 7.97 -7.52 9.67
CA TRP A 177 8.35 -8.40 8.55
C TRP A 177 8.02 -7.78 7.19
#